data_AF-A0A4Y9Q047-F1
#
_entry.id   AF-A0A4Y9Q047-F1
#
_cell.length_a   1.000
_cell.length_b   1.000
_cell.length_c   1.000
_cell.angle_alpha   90.00
_cell.angle_beta   90.00
_cell.angle_gamma   90.00
#
_symmetry.space_group_name_H-M   'P 1'
#
loop_
_entity.id
_entity.type
_entity.pdbx_description
1 polymer ?
#
loop_
_entity_poly.entity_id
_entity_poly.type
_entity_poly.pdbx_seq_one_letter_code
_entity_poly.pdbx_strand_id
1 'polypeptide(L)' 'MDRWQLCQRHPRRDVRTISVHAHLLERAGDLESARSEYEKAARRTLNLPERRYLEHRAARLRVGGGTPSCARS' A
#
# COMPACT_ATOMS: atom_id res chain seq x y z
N MET A 1 2.35 -18.74 27.28
CA MET A 1 3.07 -17.58 27.84
C MET A 1 4.10 -17.14 26.82
N ASP A 2 3.70 -16.15 26.05
CA ASP A 2 4.03 -15.97 24.64
C ASP A 2 5.31 -15.17 24.41
N ARG A 3 6.35 -15.87 23.95
CA ARG A 3 7.60 -15.30 23.44
C ARG A 3 7.44 -14.45 22.16
N TRP A 4 6.21 -14.26 21.67
CA TRP A 4 5.90 -13.59 20.41
C TRP A 4 5.70 -12.07 20.51
N GLN A 5 5.59 -11.51 21.71
CA GLN A 5 5.11 -10.12 21.89
C GLN A 5 6.20 -9.09 22.19
N LEU A 6 7.46 -9.49 22.40
CA LEU A 6 8.54 -8.58 22.81
C LEU A 6 9.50 -8.15 21.67
N CYS A 7 9.43 -8.75 20.48
CA CYS A 7 10.38 -8.42 19.41
C CYS A 7 9.95 -7.33 18.42
N GLN A 8 8.67 -6.96 18.22
CA GLN A 8 8.36 -6.02 17.13
C GLN A 8 7.23 -5.04 17.48
N ARG A 9 7.59 -4.04 18.28
CA ARG A 9 6.79 -2.83 18.49
C ARG A 9 7.58 -1.61 18.01
N HIS A 10 7.29 -1.14 16.79
CA HIS A 10 7.50 0.26 16.38
C HIS A 10 6.64 0.63 15.15
N PRO A 11 5.73 1.62 15.22
CA PRO A 11 4.92 2.06 14.09
C PRO A 11 5.74 2.96 13.16
N ARG A 12 6.57 2.33 12.32
CA ARG A 12 6.91 2.91 11.01
C ARG A 12 6.06 2.12 10.02
N ARG A 13 5.43 2.78 9.06
CA ARG A 13 4.59 2.12 8.05
C ARG A 13 5.44 1.05 7.30
N ASP A 14 5.45 -0.20 7.76
CA ASP A 14 6.14 -1.30 7.10
C ASP A 14 5.46 -1.61 5.77
N VAL A 15 6.18 -2.21 4.81
CA VAL A 15 5.66 -2.52 3.47
C VAL A 15 4.31 -3.25 3.53
N ARG A 16 4.15 -4.17 4.51
CA ARG A 16 2.90 -4.89 4.76
C ARG A 16 1.77 -3.95 5.18
N THR A 17 2.00 -3.07 6.16
CA THR A 17 1.00 -2.11 6.64
C THR A 17 0.60 -1.12 5.55
N ILE A 18 1.56 -0.65 4.75
CA ILE A 18 1.29 0.21 3.59
C ILE A 18 0.44 -0.54 2.54
N SER A 19 0.77 -1.80 2.26
CA SER A 19 0.03 -2.62 1.30
C SER A 19 -1.41 -2.91 1.75
N VAL A 20 -1.63 -3.09 3.06
CA VAL A 20 -2.98 -3.25 3.63
C VAL A 20 -3.75 -1.94 3.53
N HIS A 21 -3.14 -0.80 3.90
CA HIS A 21 -3.78 0.51 3.77
C HIS A 21 -4.17 0.81 2.31
N ALA A 22 -3.28 0.53 1.37
CA ALA A 22 -3.54 0.66 -0.06
C ALA A 22 -4.72 -0.22 -0.51
N HIS A 23 -4.81 -1.45 -0.02
CA HIS A 23 -5.91 -2.35 -0.34
C HIS A 23 -7.26 -1.90 0.25
N LEU A 24 -7.25 -1.29 1.44
CA LEU A 24 -8.47 -0.72 2.03
C LEU A 24 -8.98 0.49 1.22
N LEU A 25 -8.07 1.35 0.74
CA LEU A 25 -8.41 2.48 -0.12
C LEU A 25 -8.96 2.03 -1.48
N GLU A 26 -8.36 1.00 -2.08
CA GLU A 26 -8.85 0.36 -3.30
C GLU A 26 -10.29 -0.12 -3.14
N ARG A 27 -10.59 -0.80 -2.01
CA ARG A 27 -11.94 -1.24 -1.69
C ARG A 27 -12.92 -0.10 -1.37
N ALA A 28 -12.42 1.02 -0.86
CA ALA A 28 -13.22 2.22 -0.63
C ALA A 28 -13.50 3.01 -1.92
N GLY A 29 -12.90 2.60 -3.05
CA GLY A 29 -13.01 3.28 -4.34
C GLY A 29 -12.05 4.47 -4.51
N ASP A 30 -11.17 4.71 -3.53
CA ASP A 30 -10.13 5.74 -3.63
C ASP A 30 -8.86 5.14 -4.26
N LEU A 31 -8.92 5.00 -5.59
CA LEU A 31 -7.88 4.35 -6.37
C LEU A 31 -6.59 5.17 -6.45
N GLU A 32 -6.67 6.50 -6.34
CA GLU A 32 -5.49 7.38 -6.41
C GLU A 32 -4.70 7.34 -5.09
N SER A 33 -5.38 7.41 -3.95
CA SER A 33 -4.73 7.22 -2.65
C SER A 33 -4.17 5.81 -2.51
N ALA A 34 -4.90 4.79 -2.99
CA ALA A 34 -4.41 3.41 -3.02
C ALA A 34 -3.12 3.27 -3.82
N ARG A 35 -3.08 3.86 -5.02
CA ARG A 35 -1.91 3.90 -5.90
C ARG A 35 -0.70 4.53 -5.21
N SER A 36 -0.86 5.71 -4.59
CA SER A 36 0.22 6.41 -3.89
C SER A 36 0.82 5.55 -2.77
N GLU A 37 -0.03 4.82 -2.05
CA GLU A 37 0.42 3.91 -0.99
C GLU A 37 1.15 2.69 -1.58
N TYR A 38 0.68 2.08 -2.67
CA TYR A 38 1.43 0.99 -3.33
C TYR A 38 2.81 1.44 -3.84
N GLU A 39 2.92 2.65 -4.38
CA GLU A 39 4.22 3.20 -4.81
C GLU A 39 5.15 3.45 -3.61
N LYS A 40 4.63 3.94 -2.47
CA LYS A 40 5.41 4.08 -1.23
C LYS A 40 5.88 2.71 -0.71
N ALA A 41 5.03 1.68 -0.79
CA ALA A 41 5.39 0.31 -0.42
C ALA A 41 6.49 -0.23 -1.33
N ALA A 42 6.39 -0.04 -2.65
CA ALA A 42 7.40 -0.46 -3.62
C ALA A 42 8.78 0.16 -3.32
N ARG A 43 8.83 1.45 -2.98
CA ARG A 43 10.09 2.14 -2.63
C ARG A 43 10.73 1.65 -1.33
N ARG A 44 9.92 1.20 -0.36
CA ARG A 44 10.43 0.65 0.92
C ARG A 44 10.82 -0.82 0.83
N THR A 45 10.40 -1.51 -0.21
CA THR A 45 10.66 -2.93 -0.40
C THR A 45 12.07 -3.12 -0.97
N LEU A 46 12.93 -3.80 -0.22
CA LEU A 46 14.28 -4.17 -0.66
C LEU A 46 14.27 -5.45 -1.54
N ASN A 47 13.17 -6.21 -1.49
CA ASN A 47 13.00 -7.43 -2.26
C ASN A 47 12.46 -7.14 -3.68
N LEU A 48 13.24 -7.44 -4.70
CA LEU A 48 12.92 -7.15 -6.10
C LEU A 48 11.61 -7.78 -6.62
N PRO A 49 11.29 -9.06 -6.38
CA PRO A 49 10.01 -9.66 -6.78
C PRO A 49 8.81 -8.97 -6.12
N GLU A 50 8.91 -8.63 -4.83
CA GLU A 50 7.84 -7.97 -4.09
C GLU A 50 7.66 -6.52 -4.55
N ARG A 51 8.75 -5.82 -4.88
CA ARG A 51 8.70 -4.50 -5.51
C ARG A 51 7.96 -4.54 -6.86
N ARG A 52 8.28 -5.51 -7.73
CA ARG A 52 7.60 -5.68 -9.03
C ARG A 52 6.10 -5.96 -8.87
N TYR A 53 5.72 -6.74 -7.86
CA TYR A 53 4.31 -7.00 -7.54
C TYR A 53 3.56 -5.70 -7.21
N LEU A 54 4.15 -4.85 -6.36
CA LEU A 54 3.57 -3.58 -5.92
C LEU A 54 3.48 -2.57 -7.07
N GLU A 55 4.52 -2.49 -7.92
CA GLU A 55 4.53 -1.67 -9.13
C GLU A 55 3.42 -2.09 -10.11
N HIS A 56 3.26 -3.39 -10.33
CA HIS A 56 2.21 -3.91 -11.21
C HIS A 56 0.80 -3.62 -10.66
N ARG A 57 0.58 -3.75 -9.35
CA ARG A 57 -0.68 -3.35 -8.70
C ARG A 57 -0.96 -1.86 -8.89
N ALA A 58 0.04 -1.00 -8.67
CA ALA A 58 -0.09 0.45 -8.86
C ALA A 58 -0.41 0.81 -10.31
N ALA A 59 0.19 0.13 -11.29
CA ALA A 59 -0.10 0.33 -12.71
C ALA A 59 -1.54 -0.05 -13.08
N ARG A 60 -2.08 -1.15 -12.52
CA ARG A 60 -3.48 -1.54 -12.74
C ARG A 60 -4.48 -0.49 -12.24
N LEU A 61 -4.19 0.14 -11.10
CA LEU A 61 -5.06 1.19 -10.54
C LEU A 61 -5.06 2.47 -11.36
N ARG A 62 -3.96 2.80 -12.05
CA ARG A 62 -3.92 3.95 -13.00
C ARG A 62 -4.89 3.76 -14.16
N VAL A 63 -5.04 2.53 -14.65
CA VAL A 63 -5.88 2.23 -15.82
C VAL A 63 -7.37 2.21 -15.46
N GLY A 64 -7.71 1.83 -14.22
CA GLY A 64 -9.09 1.73 -13.76
C GLY A 64 -9.68 2.97 -13.09
N GLY A 65 -8.87 3.99 -12.74
CA GLY A 65 -9.25 5.06 -11.80
C GLY A 65 -9.19 6.50 -12.34
N GLY A 66 -9.36 6.71 -13.64
CA GLY A 66 -9.22 8.03 -14.30
C GLY A 66 -10.19 9.14 -13.87
N THR A 67 -11.00 8.97 -12.83
CA THR A 67 -11.84 10.05 -12.27
C THR A 67 -11.16 10.65 -11.04
N PRO A 68 -10.67 11.90 -11.09
CA PRO A 68 -10.15 12.56 -9.90
C PRO A 68 -11.30 12.72 -8.90
N SER A 69 -11.25 11.95 -7.80
CA SER A 69 -12.14 12.16 -6.67
C SER A 69 -11.73 13.47 -5.98
N CYS A 70 -12.26 14.58 -6.46
CA CYS A 70 -12.25 15.87 -5.78
C CYS A 70 -13.26 15.81 -4.61
N ALA A 71 -13.06 14.89 -3.66
CA ALA A 71 -13.91 14.76 -2.47
C ALA A 71 -13.24 13.90 -1.40
N ARG A 72 -12.46 14.53 -0.52
CA ARG A 72 -12.60 14.47 0.95
C ARG A 72 -11.38 15.11 1.63
N SER A 73 -11.72 16.10 2.46
CA SER A 73 -11.01 16.80 3.53
C SER A 73 -9.70 16.23 4.04
#